data_AF-A0AAV1QE25-F1
#
_entry.id   AF-A0AAV1QE25-F1
#
_cell.length_a   1.000
_cell.length_b   1.000
_cell.length_c   1.000
_cell.angle_alpha   90.00
_cell.angle_beta   90.00
_cell.angle_gamma   90.00
#
_symmetry.space_group_name_H-M   'P 1'
#
loop_
_entity.id
_entity.type
_entity.pdbx_description
1 polymer ?
#
loop_
_entity_poly.entity_id
_entity_poly.type
_entity_poly.pdbx_seq_one_letter_code
_entity_poly.pdbx_strand_id
1 'polypeptide(L)'
;MFRGIWDSLDADAAPDVWCVFLVLSSCPSSADKTVKVEGNGLGTSNYFSFNMFQFSGKDGDVYLHCKLNLCVKKGNTCTPSCGGGKRRRRSARNRYVDVNPAFITMAWSN
;
A
#
# COMPACT_ATOMS: atom_id res chain seq x y z
N MET A 1 4.65 4.17 7.80
CA MET A 1 3.23 3.91 7.45
C MET A 1 3.15 3.41 6.02
N PHE A 2 2.28 2.46 5.72
CA PHE A 2 2.03 2.00 4.36
C PHE A 2 1.31 3.09 3.56
N ARG A 3 1.87 3.44 2.40
CA ARG A 3 1.24 4.33 1.39
C ARG A 3 0.60 3.55 0.27
N GLY A 4 1.24 2.47 -0.15
CA GLY A 4 0.74 1.59 -1.20
C GLY A 4 1.31 0.20 -1.04
N ILE A 5 0.51 -0.80 -1.40
CA ILE A 5 0.92 -2.21 -1.44
C ILE A 5 0.34 -2.81 -2.70
N TRP A 6 1.16 -3.49 -3.50
CA TRP A 6 0.72 -4.15 -4.73
C TRP A 6 1.53 -5.40 -5.02
N ASP A 7 0.87 -6.36 -5.63
CA ASP A 7 1.50 -7.56 -6.18
C ASP A 7 1.78 -7.37 -7.67
N SER A 8 2.84 -7.99 -8.15
CA SER A 8 3.21 -8.02 -9.55
C SER A 8 3.90 -9.35 -9.90
N LEU A 9 4.09 -9.60 -11.19
CA LEU A 9 4.83 -10.76 -11.70
C LEU A 9 6.29 -10.45 -12.00
N ASP A 10 6.70 -9.20 -11.82
CA ASP A 10 8.03 -8.71 -12.19
C ASP A 10 8.66 -7.97 -11.00
N ALA A 11 9.92 -8.31 -10.69
CA ALA A 11 10.62 -7.72 -9.55
C ALA A 11 10.78 -6.19 -9.67
N ASP A 12 10.85 -5.69 -10.90
CA ASP A 12 10.92 -4.27 -11.22
C ASP A 12 9.52 -3.79 -11.63
N ALA A 13 8.95 -2.86 -10.87
CA ALA A 13 7.65 -2.24 -11.15
C ALA A 13 7.73 -1.32 -12.39
N ALA A 14 7.99 -1.91 -13.56
CA ALA A 14 8.08 -1.25 -14.85
C ALA A 14 6.67 -0.80 -15.33
N PRO A 15 6.59 0.25 -16.16
CA PRO A 15 5.32 0.88 -16.53
C PRO A 15 4.34 0.00 -17.34
N ASP A 16 4.78 -1.16 -17.83
CA ASP A 16 4.03 -2.16 -18.59
C ASP A 16 3.60 -3.39 -17.76
N VAL A 17 3.96 -3.44 -16.48
CA VAL A 17 3.65 -4.56 -15.58
C VAL A 17 2.24 -4.47 -15.03
N TRP A 18 1.48 -5.57 -15.12
CA TRP A 18 0.18 -5.70 -14.47
C TRP A 18 0.35 -5.80 -12.95
N CYS A 19 -0.12 -4.78 -12.23
CA CYS A 19 -0.06 -4.73 -10.77
C CYS A 19 -1.44 -4.90 -10.14
N VAL A 20 -1.54 -5.76 -9.12
CA VAL A 20 -2.74 -5.93 -8.30
C VAL A 20 -2.59 -5.10 -7.04
N PHE A 21 -3.35 -4.02 -6.91
CA PHE A 21 -3.26 -3.13 -5.74
C PHE A 21 -4.05 -3.69 -4.55
N LEU A 22 -3.34 -3.96 -3.45
CA LEU A 22 -3.90 -4.38 -2.17
C LEU A 22 -4.20 -3.18 -1.26
N VAL A 23 -3.28 -2.20 -1.20
CA VAL A 23 -3.46 -0.95 -0.45
C VAL A 23 -3.17 0.21 -1.38
N LEU A 24 -4.11 1.15 -1.48
CA LEU A 24 -3.99 2.36 -2.28
C LEU A 24 -4.19 3.59 -1.40
N SER A 25 -3.27 4.55 -1.47
CA SER A 25 -3.34 5.79 -0.68
C SER A 25 -3.53 5.54 0.82
N SER A 26 -2.81 4.56 1.36
CA SER A 26 -2.87 4.11 2.76
C SER A 26 -4.15 3.40 3.20
N CYS A 27 -5.08 3.11 2.29
CA CYS A 27 -6.34 2.42 2.56
C CYS A 27 -6.43 1.08 1.82
N PRO A 28 -7.15 0.09 2.37
CA PRO A 28 -7.39 -1.17 1.67
C PRO A 28 -8.09 -0.91 0.33
N SER A 29 -7.65 -1.64 -0.70
CA SER A 29 -8.25 -1.62 -2.01
C SER A 29 -9.67 -2.16 -1.95
N SER A 30 -10.61 -1.54 -2.66
CA SER A 30 -11.97 -2.06 -2.77
C SER A 30 -12.08 -3.23 -3.76
N ALA A 31 -11.05 -3.46 -4.58
CA ALA A 31 -11.03 -4.52 -5.58
C ALA A 31 -10.82 -5.90 -4.94
N ASP A 32 -10.07 -5.97 -3.84
CA ASP A 32 -9.83 -7.20 -3.10
C ASP A 32 -10.43 -7.09 -1.68
N LYS A 33 -11.48 -7.89 -1.43
CA LYS A 33 -12.19 -7.92 -0.14
C LYS A 33 -11.46 -8.71 0.95
N THR A 34 -10.39 -9.41 0.60
CA THR A 34 -9.58 -10.18 1.56
C THR A 34 -8.59 -9.30 2.31
N VAL A 35 -8.25 -8.12 1.75
CA VAL A 35 -7.31 -7.19 2.35
C VAL A 35 -7.91 -6.55 3.61
N LYS A 36 -7.18 -6.67 4.72
CA LYS A 36 -7.48 -5.99 5.98
C LYS A 36 -6.27 -5.16 6.39
N VAL A 37 -6.51 -3.92 6.79
CA VAL A 37 -5.49 -3.06 7.39
C VAL A 37 -5.82 -2.93 8.87
N GLU A 38 -5.08 -3.68 9.69
CA GLU A 38 -5.30 -3.78 11.15
C GLU A 38 -4.70 -2.59 11.89
N GLY A 39 -3.58 -2.05 11.39
CA GLY A 39 -2.97 -0.84 11.94
C GLY A 39 -2.03 -0.17 10.94
N ASN A 40 -2.25 1.12 10.68
CA ASN A 40 -1.39 1.91 9.80
C ASN A 40 -1.25 3.34 10.33
N GLY A 41 -0.03 3.75 10.69
CA GLY A 41 0.25 5.09 11.23
C GLY A 41 -0.15 5.30 12.70
N LEU A 42 -0.57 4.24 13.42
CA LEU A 42 -0.91 4.30 14.85
C LEU A 42 0.35 4.41 15.74
N GLY A 43 1.43 3.75 15.33
CA GLY A 43 2.72 3.75 16.02
C GLY A 43 3.87 3.55 15.03
N THR A 44 4.91 2.85 15.46
CA THR A 44 6.06 2.48 14.63
C THR A 44 5.80 1.22 13.81
N SER A 45 4.95 0.32 14.29
CA SER A 45 4.53 -0.89 13.58
C SER A 45 3.27 -0.67 12.76
N ASN A 46 3.18 -1.35 11.62
CA ASN A 46 2.01 -1.34 10.74
C ASN A 46 1.71 -2.79 10.34
N TYR A 47 0.43 -3.16 10.31
CA TYR A 47 -0.04 -4.52 10.06
C TYR A 47 -1.13 -4.51 9.01
N PHE A 48 -1.01 -5.43 8.05
CA PHE A 48 -2.02 -5.73 7.05
C PHE A 48 -2.03 -7.24 6.79
N SER A 49 -3.16 -7.74 6.32
CA SER A 49 -3.35 -9.13 5.93
C SER A 49 -4.17 -9.21 4.66
N PHE A 50 -3.94 -10.26 3.87
CA PHE A 50 -4.66 -10.55 2.62
C PHE A 50 -4.59 -12.06 2.37
N ASN A 51 -5.46 -12.59 1.51
CA ASN A 51 -5.38 -13.99 1.13
C ASN A 51 -4.34 -14.14 0.02
N MET A 52 -3.38 -15.04 0.22
CA MET A 52 -2.41 -15.38 -0.82
C MET A 52 -3.13 -15.96 -2.05
N PHE A 53 -2.65 -15.62 -3.24
CA PHE A 53 -3.16 -16.14 -4.51
C PHE A 53 -2.01 -16.51 -5.45
N GLN A 54 -2.35 -17.23 -6.52
CA GLN A 54 -1.45 -17.54 -7.63
C GLN A 54 -2.07 -17.02 -8.94
N PHE A 55 -1.23 -16.60 -9.89
CA PHE A 55 -1.70 -16.27 -11.23
C PHE A 55 -1.85 -17.57 -12.04
N SER A 56 -3.08 -17.95 -12.36
CA SER A 56 -3.35 -19.15 -13.18
C SER A 56 -2.68 -19.04 -14.54
N GLY A 57 -1.89 -20.06 -14.92
CA GLY A 57 -1.29 -20.17 -16.25
C GLY A 57 0.00 -19.36 -16.45
N LYS A 58 0.64 -18.90 -15.38
CA LYS A 58 1.97 -18.27 -15.43
C LYS A 58 2.91 -18.98 -14.46
N ASP A 59 4.03 -19.46 -14.98
CA ASP A 59 5.15 -19.91 -14.18
C ASP A 59 6.02 -18.69 -13.83
N GLY A 60 6.27 -18.45 -12.55
CA GLY A 60 7.08 -17.32 -12.11
C GLY A 60 6.86 -16.94 -10.66
N ASP A 61 7.79 -16.15 -10.13
CA ASP A 61 7.68 -15.58 -8.80
C ASP A 61 6.59 -14.50 -8.76
N VAL A 62 5.89 -14.41 -7.64
CA VAL A 62 5.02 -13.28 -7.35
C VAL A 62 5.75 -12.34 -6.40
N TYR A 63 5.71 -11.05 -6.72
CA TYR A 63 6.39 -10.00 -5.98
C TYR A 63 5.39 -9.11 -5.27
N LEU A 64 5.48 -9.02 -3.95
CA LEU A 64 4.72 -8.09 -3.12
C LEU A 64 5.59 -6.87 -2.82
N HIS A 65 5.13 -5.71 -3.28
CA HIS A 65 5.81 -4.44 -3.08
C HIS A 65 5.05 -3.57 -2.08
N CYS A 66 5.76 -3.03 -1.10
CA CYS A 66 5.24 -2.09 -0.12
C CYS A 66 5.96 -0.74 -0.24
N LYS A 67 5.20 0.32 -0.54
CA LYS A 67 5.67 1.71 -0.42
C LYS A 67 5.38 2.25 0.98
N LEU A 68 6.42 2.72 1.65
CA LEU A 68 6.41 3.23 3.02
C LEU A 68 6.82 4.70 3.08
N ASN A 69 6.15 5.44 3.98
CA ASN A 69 6.56 6.78 4.33
C ASN A 69 6.73 6.92 5.84
N LEU A 70 7.71 7.72 6.24
CA LEU A 70 7.79 8.22 7.60
C LEU A 70 6.74 9.32 7.79
N CYS A 71 5.93 9.22 8.84
CA CYS A 71 5.00 10.27 9.24
C CYS A 71 5.38 10.80 10.61
N VAL A 72 5.74 12.09 10.67
CA VAL A 72 6.13 12.76 11.91
C VAL A 72 4.88 13.36 12.56
N LYS A 73 4.51 12.88 13.75
CA LYS A 73 3.29 13.28 14.49
C LYS A 73 3.25 14.74 14.98
N LYS A 74 4.23 15.60 14.69
CA LYS A 74 4.31 17.02 15.12
C LYS A 74 3.15 17.87 14.52
N GLY A 75 1.93 17.67 15.01
CA GLY A 75 0.70 18.26 14.50
C GLY A 75 0.09 17.58 13.26
N ASN A 76 0.71 16.51 12.73
CA ASN A 76 0.19 15.77 11.57
C ASN A 76 -0.66 14.57 11.99
N THR A 77 -1.73 14.33 11.24
CA THR A 77 -2.50 13.09 11.32
C THR A 77 -1.83 12.00 10.49
N CYS A 78 -1.31 10.96 11.14
CA CYS A 78 -0.65 9.83 10.47
C CYS A 78 -1.58 8.65 10.18
N THR A 79 -2.69 8.53 10.91
CA THR A 79 -3.69 7.48 10.67
C THR A 79 -4.56 7.86 9.48
N PRO A 80 -4.66 7.03 8.43
CA PRO A 80 -5.51 7.30 7.29
C PRO A 80 -6.99 7.19 7.67
N SER A 81 -7.84 7.98 7.01
CA SER A 81 -9.30 7.89 7.16
C SER A 81 -9.89 7.24 5.91
N CYS A 82 -10.27 5.96 6.02
CA CYS A 82 -10.73 5.13 4.91
C CYS A 82 -12.27 5.05 4.84
N GLY A 83 -12.96 6.17 5.04
CA GLY A 83 -14.43 6.26 4.99
C GLY A 83 -14.95 6.79 3.65
N GLY A 84 -15.84 6.04 3.00
CA GLY A 84 -16.51 6.45 1.77
C GLY A 84 -17.35 7.72 1.95
N GLY A 85 -17.10 8.73 1.12
CA GLY A 85 -17.97 9.89 0.96
C GLY A 85 -18.05 10.85 2.15
N LYS A 86 -17.01 11.66 2.39
CA LYS A 86 -17.18 12.97 3.03
C LYS A 86 -16.60 14.03 2.12
N ARG A 87 -17.40 15.10 1.89
CA ARG A 87 -17.07 16.29 1.10
C ARG A 87 -15.59 16.58 1.22
N ARG A 88 -14.92 16.68 0.07
CA ARG A 88 -13.52 17.08 -0.09
C ARG A 88 -13.33 18.46 0.55
N ARG A 89 -13.24 18.53 1.88
CA ARG A 89 -12.68 19.70 2.55
C ARG A 89 -11.28 19.76 1.98
N ARG A 90 -11.02 20.80 1.20
CA ARG A 90 -9.67 21.19 0.81
C ARG A 90 -8.95 21.53 2.11
N SER A 91 -8.49 20.52 2.85
CA SER A 91 -7.34 20.73 3.71
C SER A 91 -6.23 21.13 2.75
N ALA A 92 -5.44 22.14 3.13
CA ALA A 92 -4.17 22.36 2.47
C ALA A 92 -3.49 20.99 2.42
N ARG A 93 -3.33 20.43 1.21
CA ARG A 93 -2.48 19.25 1.03
C ARG A 93 -1.20 19.64 1.74
N ASN A 94 -0.87 18.95 2.84
CA ASN A 94 0.44 19.13 3.41
C ASN A 94 1.37 18.80 2.24
N ARG A 95 2.08 19.81 1.71
CA ARG A 95 2.98 19.66 0.57
C ARG A 95 4.26 18.96 1.02
N TYR A 96 4.14 18.02 1.96
CA TYR A 96 5.18 17.07 2.26
C TYR A 96 5.24 16.11 1.07
N VAL A 97 5.91 16.61 0.03
CA VAL A 97 6.40 15.81 -1.08
C VAL A 97 7.39 14.86 -0.44
N ASP A 98 7.08 13.59 -0.59
CA ASP A 98 7.85 12.50 -0.04
C ASP A 98 9.16 12.41 -0.80
N VAL A 99 10.20 13.06 -0.28
CA VAL A 99 11.47 13.27 -1.00
C VAL A 99 12.13 11.91 -1.29
N ASN A 100 12.01 10.94 -0.37
CA ASN A 100 12.50 9.57 -0.52
C ASN A 100 11.52 8.56 0.14
N PRO A 101 10.58 7.96 -0.60
CA PRO A 101 9.84 6.81 -0.09
C PRO A 101 10.77 5.62 0.19
N ALA A 102 10.45 4.83 1.20
CA ALA A 102 11.08 3.53 1.41
C ALA A 102 10.27 2.43 0.71
N PHE A 103 10.95 1.43 0.16
CA PHE A 103 10.32 0.29 -0.50
C PHE A 103 10.76 -1.01 0.17
N ILE A 104 9.82 -1.91 0.40
CA ILE A 104 10.07 -3.29 0.77
C ILE A 104 9.50 -4.15 -0.35
N THR A 105 10.25 -5.16 -0.79
CA THR A 105 9.77 -6.13 -1.78
C THR A 105 10.06 -7.52 -1.25
N MET A 106 9.07 -8.40 -1.37
CA MET A 106 9.17 -9.82 -1.02
C MET A 106 8.74 -10.62 -2.24
N ALA A 107 9.39 -11.74 -2.47
CA ALA A 107 9.07 -12.65 -3.56
C ALA A 107 8.74 -14.02 -2.98
N TRP A 108 7.82 -14.74 -3.63
CA TRP A 108 7.64 -16.17 -3.41
C TRP A 108 7.53 -16.90 -4.72
N SER A 109 8.19 -18.05 -4.76
CA SER A 109 8.14 -19.01 -5.85
C SER A 109 7.10 -20.09 -5.55
N ASN A 110 6.60 -20.71 -6.61
CA ASN A 110 5.80 -21.93 -6.52
C ASN A 110 6.70 -23.18 -6.46
#